data_AF-W4V641-F1
#
_entry.id   AF-W4V641-F1
#
_cell.length_a   1.000
_cell.length_b   1.000
_cell.length_c   1.000
_cell.angle_alpha   90.00
_cell.angle_beta   90.00
_cell.angle_gamma   90.00
#
_symmetry.space_group_name_H-M   'P 1'
#
loop_
_entity.id
_entity.type
_entity.pdbx_description
1 polymer ?
#
loop_
_entity_poly.entity_id
_entity_poly.type
_entity_poly.pdbx_seq_one_letter_code
_entity_poly.pdbx_strand_id
1 'polypeptide(L)'
;MCHSRPVASGRLIVYTEDKLGNRSERKSDSKELDIPLAILVNGYSASASEILSGAVKDHDKGTLIGTKTFGKGLVQAVQELQDGSGLKVTVARYFTPSGVCIHKEGIQPDIVVELNEKYSNLPVSQVPREDDAQLKKAIEVIREQIH
;
A
#
# COMPACT_ATOMS: atom_id res chain seq x y z
N MET A 1 19.97 15.94 -17.87
CA MET A 1 20.25 14.51 -18.12
C MET A 1 20.07 13.74 -16.81
N CYS A 2 18.83 13.41 -16.47
CA CYS A 2 18.54 12.61 -15.27
C CYS A 2 18.63 11.14 -15.68
N HIS A 3 19.57 10.43 -15.05
CA HIS A 3 19.80 9.01 -15.30
C HIS A 3 18.64 8.22 -14.70
N SER A 4 17.88 7.51 -15.53
CA SER A 4 16.98 6.44 -15.11
C SER A 4 17.82 5.38 -14.39
N ARG A 5 17.60 5.19 -13.09
CA ARG A 5 18.22 4.10 -12.34
C ARG A 5 17.41 2.85 -12.62
N PRO A 6 17.90 1.87 -13.39
CA PRO A 6 17.21 0.59 -13.53
C PRO A 6 17.07 -0.06 -12.16
N VAL A 7 15.89 -0.59 -11.88
CA VAL A 7 15.73 -1.48 -10.73
C VAL A 7 16.23 -2.86 -11.10
N ALA A 8 17.24 -3.30 -10.35
CA ALA A 8 17.67 -4.68 -10.35
C ALA A 8 16.49 -5.60 -10.00
N SER A 9 16.22 -6.59 -10.85
CA SER A 9 15.32 -7.70 -10.54
C SER A 9 15.58 -8.26 -9.14
N GLY A 10 14.53 -8.64 -8.41
CA GLY A 10 14.65 -9.22 -7.08
C GLY A 10 14.54 -8.23 -5.90
N ARG A 11 13.94 -7.05 -6.09
CA ARG A 11 13.63 -6.16 -4.96
C ARG A 11 12.50 -6.73 -4.11
N LEU A 12 12.66 -6.62 -2.80
CA LEU A 12 11.66 -7.06 -1.83
C LEU A 12 10.39 -6.22 -1.97
N ILE A 13 9.23 -6.85 -2.10
CA ILE A 13 7.91 -6.17 -2.10
C ILE A 13 7.30 -6.23 -0.70
N VAL A 14 7.34 -7.41 -0.09
CA VAL A 14 6.78 -7.67 1.24
C VAL A 14 7.45 -8.90 1.81
N TYR A 15 7.53 -8.96 3.13
CA TYR A 15 7.80 -10.22 3.81
C TYR A 15 6.78 -10.50 4.90
N THR A 16 6.61 -11.77 5.20
CA THR A 16 5.82 -12.24 6.34
C THR A 16 6.73 -12.86 7.38
N GLU A 17 6.44 -12.61 8.64
CA GLU A 17 7.14 -13.24 9.78
C GLU A 17 6.12 -13.91 10.70
N ASP A 18 6.37 -15.17 11.04
CA ASP A 18 5.57 -15.92 12.02
C ASP A 18 6.08 -15.73 13.46
N LYS A 19 5.43 -16.37 14.43
CA LYS A 19 5.82 -16.25 15.85
C LYS A 19 7.18 -16.87 16.19
N LEU A 20 7.71 -17.73 15.32
CA LEU A 20 9.00 -18.40 15.49
C LEU A 20 10.13 -17.63 14.78
N GLY A 21 9.82 -16.52 14.12
CA GLY A 21 10.77 -15.72 13.35
C GLY A 21 11.01 -16.26 11.94
N ASN A 22 10.21 -17.22 11.46
CA ASN A 22 10.35 -17.70 10.09
C ASN A 22 9.86 -16.63 9.12
N ARG A 23 10.75 -16.25 8.19
CA ARG A 23 10.49 -15.20 7.20
C ARG A 23 10.21 -15.80 5.82
N SER A 24 9.15 -15.33 5.18
CA SER A 24 8.85 -15.62 3.77
C SER A 24 8.77 -14.31 2.99
N GLU A 25 9.57 -14.21 1.93
CA GLU A 25 9.68 -13.01 1.10
C GLU A 25 8.87 -13.13 -0.19
N ARG A 26 8.44 -11.98 -0.70
CA ARG A 26 7.95 -11.80 -2.07
C ARG A 26 8.77 -10.71 -2.73
N LYS A 27 9.28 -10.99 -3.92
CA LYS A 27 10.17 -10.09 -4.66
C LYS A 27 9.57 -9.74 -6.02
N SER A 28 9.95 -8.59 -6.56
CA SER A 28 9.58 -8.19 -7.92
C SER A 28 10.29 -9.06 -8.96
N ASP A 29 9.67 -9.19 -10.13
CA ASP A 29 10.34 -9.71 -11.31
C ASP A 29 11.23 -8.60 -11.94
N SER A 30 11.69 -8.81 -13.17
CA SER A 30 12.50 -7.84 -13.90
C SER A 30 11.69 -6.78 -14.66
N LYS A 31 10.36 -6.83 -14.63
CA LYS A 31 9.50 -5.90 -15.36
C LYS A 31 9.17 -4.73 -14.46
N GLU A 32 9.40 -3.53 -14.97
CA GLU A 32 9.14 -2.30 -14.26
C GLU A 32 8.48 -1.28 -15.18
N LEU A 33 7.59 -0.48 -14.60
CA LEU A 33 7.05 0.70 -15.24
C LEU A 33 7.83 1.92 -14.75
N ASP A 34 8.56 2.57 -15.66
CA ASP A 34 9.27 3.83 -15.38
C ASP A 34 8.36 5.00 -15.79
N ILE A 35 7.32 5.24 -14.99
CA ILE A 35 6.35 6.31 -15.18
C ILE A 35 6.08 7.01 -13.84
N PRO A 36 5.80 8.32 -13.86
CA PRO A 36 5.29 9.02 -12.68
C PRO A 36 4.05 8.33 -12.11
N LEU A 37 4.07 8.07 -10.80
CA LEU A 37 3.02 7.33 -10.10
C LEU A 37 2.61 8.07 -8.83
N ALA A 38 1.31 8.31 -8.69
CA ALA A 38 0.70 8.73 -7.42
C ALA A 38 -0.34 7.69 -6.99
N ILE A 39 -0.37 7.36 -5.70
CA ILE A 39 -1.31 6.39 -5.12
C ILE A 39 -2.19 7.12 -4.11
N LEU A 40 -3.51 7.08 -4.33
CA LEU A 40 -4.48 7.59 -3.37
C LEU A 40 -4.81 6.51 -2.33
N VAL A 41 -4.68 6.86 -1.05
CA VAL A 41 -4.95 5.97 0.09
C VAL A 41 -5.84 6.65 1.12
N ASN A 42 -6.58 5.83 1.87
CA ASN A 42 -7.40 6.30 2.98
C ASN A 42 -7.52 5.25 4.09
N GLY A 43 -8.23 5.58 5.18
CA GLY A 43 -8.49 4.69 6.31
C GLY A 43 -9.22 3.37 5.99
N TYR A 44 -9.79 3.22 4.79
CA TYR A 44 -10.40 1.96 4.33
C TYR A 44 -9.45 1.11 3.46
N SER A 45 -8.30 1.66 3.07
CA SER A 45 -7.26 0.92 2.36
C SER A 45 -6.64 -0.10 3.31
N ALA A 46 -6.75 -1.39 2.97
CA ALA A 46 -6.41 -2.48 3.87
C ALA A 46 -5.80 -3.68 3.12
N SER A 47 -4.97 -4.48 3.80
CA SER A 47 -4.44 -5.75 3.28
C SER A 47 -3.54 -5.54 2.05
N ALA A 48 -3.84 -6.15 0.90
CA ALA A 48 -3.03 -6.07 -0.31
C ALA A 48 -2.76 -4.62 -0.77
N SER A 49 -3.71 -3.70 -0.56
CA SER A 49 -3.52 -2.28 -0.87
C SER A 49 -2.42 -1.65 -0.02
N GLU A 50 -2.28 -2.07 1.25
CA GLU A 50 -1.23 -1.58 2.15
C GLU A 50 0.13 -2.17 1.78
N ILE A 51 0.16 -3.42 1.34
CA ILE A 51 1.38 -4.05 0.81
C ILE A 51 1.88 -3.29 -0.42
N LEU A 52 1.00 -3.01 -1.39
CA LEU A 52 1.35 -2.26 -2.59
C LEU A 52 1.84 -0.85 -2.23
N SER A 53 1.09 -0.15 -1.37
CA SER A 53 1.41 1.21 -0.96
C SER A 53 2.75 1.27 -0.23
N GLY A 54 3.00 0.35 0.72
CA GLY A 54 4.26 0.26 1.44
C GLY A 54 5.45 -0.06 0.52
N ALA A 55 5.28 -1.00 -0.41
CA ALA A 55 6.33 -1.33 -1.38
C ALA A 55 6.68 -0.15 -2.30
N VAL A 56 5.66 0.54 -2.83
CA VAL A 56 5.88 1.69 -3.72
C VAL A 56 6.57 2.83 -2.98
N LYS A 57 6.13 3.12 -1.74
CA LYS A 57 6.74 4.13 -0.87
C LYS A 57 8.20 3.80 -0.54
N ASP A 58 8.47 2.58 -0.05
CA ASP A 58 9.81 2.18 0.39
C ASP A 58 10.85 2.11 -0.75
N HIS A 59 10.40 1.98 -2.00
CA HIS A 59 11.26 1.98 -3.18
C HIS A 59 11.34 3.33 -3.89
N ASP A 60 10.73 4.38 -3.33
CA ASP A 60 10.63 5.70 -3.94
C ASP A 60 10.05 5.64 -5.38
N LYS A 61 9.06 4.76 -5.60
CA LYS A 61 8.47 4.52 -6.93
C LYS A 61 7.21 5.30 -7.22
N GLY A 62 6.67 5.99 -6.23
CA GLY A 62 5.51 6.84 -6.39
C GLY A 62 5.19 7.55 -5.09
N THR A 63 4.35 8.56 -5.18
CA THR A 63 3.95 9.38 -4.04
C THR A 63 2.60 8.91 -3.51
N LEU A 64 2.53 8.55 -2.24
CA LEU A 64 1.27 8.23 -1.56
C LEU A 64 0.62 9.50 -1.05
N ILE A 65 -0.67 9.66 -1.35
CA ILE A 65 -1.44 10.86 -1.05
C ILE A 65 -2.76 10.45 -0.41
N GLY A 66 -3.18 11.19 0.61
CA GLY A 66 -4.48 10.99 1.24
C GLY A 66 -4.35 10.83 2.75
N THR A 67 -4.91 9.76 3.31
CA THR A 67 -4.91 9.54 4.76
C THR A 67 -4.34 8.18 5.12
N LYS A 68 -3.93 8.05 6.38
CA LYS A 68 -3.32 6.82 6.91
C LYS A 68 -4.21 5.60 6.65
N THR A 69 -3.60 4.49 6.21
CA THR A 69 -4.32 3.24 5.91
C THR A 69 -4.78 2.50 7.17
N PHE A 70 -5.60 1.46 6.98
CA PHE A 70 -6.30 0.78 8.08
C PHE A 70 -5.39 0.05 9.09
N GLY A 71 -4.32 -0.59 8.64
CA GLY A 71 -3.43 -1.42 9.45
C GLY A 71 -3.81 -2.91 9.51
N LYS A 72 -4.32 -3.48 8.41
CA LYS A 72 -4.67 -4.91 8.30
C LYS A 72 -3.47 -5.73 7.80
N GLY A 73 -2.42 -5.77 8.63
CA GLY A 73 -1.18 -6.49 8.34
C GLY A 73 -1.10 -7.93 8.82
N LEU A 74 -2.20 -8.70 8.81
CA LEU A 74 -2.21 -10.09 9.31
C LEU A 74 -2.38 -11.11 8.18
N VAL A 75 -1.56 -12.16 8.21
CA VAL A 75 -1.74 -13.35 7.38
C VAL A 75 -2.68 -14.31 8.10
N GLN A 76 -3.77 -14.67 7.45
CA GLN A 76 -4.72 -15.63 7.99
C GLN A 76 -4.72 -16.90 7.14
N ALA A 77 -4.64 -18.06 7.80
CA ALA A 77 -4.80 -19.37 7.18
C ALA A 77 -6.13 -19.98 7.61
N VAL A 78 -6.74 -20.78 6.74
CA VAL A 78 -7.93 -21.57 7.06
C VAL A 78 -7.47 -23.01 7.28
N GLN A 79 -7.75 -23.54 8.47
CA GLN A 79 -7.55 -24.94 8.80
C GLN A 79 -8.89 -25.66 8.72
N GLU A 80 -9.02 -26.62 7.82
CA GLU A 80 -10.22 -27.46 7.72
C GLU A 80 -10.26 -28.45 8.89
N LEU A 81 -11.47 -28.68 9.40
CA LEU A 81 -11.80 -29.63 10.47
C LEU A 81 -12.49 -30.87 9.88
N GLN A 82 -12.48 -31.97 10.63
CA GLN A 82 -12.96 -33.28 10.16
C GLN A 82 -14.46 -33.30 9.82
N ASP A 83 -15.24 -32.39 10.39
CA ASP A 83 -16.68 -32.24 10.15
C ASP A 83 -17.01 -31.35 8.94
N GLY A 84 -16.00 -30.88 8.20
CA GLY A 84 -16.15 -29.99 7.05
C GLY A 84 -16.23 -28.50 7.42
N SER A 85 -16.14 -28.14 8.71
CA SER A 85 -16.00 -26.75 9.13
C SER A 85 -14.55 -26.24 8.99
N GLY A 86 -14.34 -24.93 9.17
CA GLY A 86 -13.02 -24.31 8.99
C GLY A 86 -12.69 -23.28 10.07
N LEU A 87 -11.46 -23.34 10.59
CA LEU A 87 -10.94 -22.38 11.56
C LEU A 87 -10.01 -21.38 10.86
N LYS A 88 -10.35 -20.09 10.92
CA LYS A 88 -9.50 -19.01 10.40
C LYS A 88 -8.56 -18.50 11.49
N VAL A 89 -7.26 -18.79 11.36
CA VAL A 89 -6.25 -18.44 12.35
C VAL A 89 -5.24 -17.46 11.78
N THR A 90 -4.81 -16.51 12.59
CA THR A 90 -3.70 -15.61 12.24
C THR A 90 -2.37 -16.33 12.45
N VAL A 91 -1.57 -16.45 11.39
CA VAL A 91 -0.32 -17.22 11.40
C VAL A 91 0.93 -16.36 11.31
N ALA A 92 0.84 -15.17 10.71
CA ALA A 92 1.99 -14.28 10.51
C ALA A 92 1.56 -12.80 10.39
N ARG A 93 2.55 -11.91 10.37
CA ARG A 93 2.37 -10.47 10.11
C ARG A 93 3.05 -10.06 8.81
N TYR A 94 2.49 -9.07 8.12
CA TYR A 94 3.10 -8.45 6.94
C TYR A 94 4.00 -7.28 7.34
N PHE A 95 5.14 -7.19 6.67
CA PHE A 95 6.10 -6.12 6.81
C PHE A 95 6.48 -5.54 5.45
N THR A 96 6.67 -4.23 5.41
CA THR A 96 7.13 -3.51 4.22
C THR A 96 8.63 -3.77 3.97
N PRO A 97 9.17 -3.43 2.79
CA PRO A 97 10.60 -3.59 2.51
C PRO A 97 11.54 -2.91 3.52
N SER A 98 11.14 -1.76 4.07
CA SER A 98 11.88 -1.02 5.11
C SER A 98 11.74 -1.61 6.52
N GLY A 99 10.88 -2.62 6.69
CA GLY A 99 10.67 -3.33 7.96
C GLY A 99 9.51 -2.82 8.81
N VAL A 100 8.64 -1.96 8.27
CA VAL A 100 7.46 -1.47 8.99
C VAL A 100 6.42 -2.59 9.13
N CYS A 101 5.95 -2.84 10.35
CA CYS A 101 4.88 -3.80 10.60
C CYS A 101 3.53 -3.17 10.27
N ILE A 102 2.85 -3.65 9.21
CA ILE A 102 1.57 -3.05 8.77
C ILE A 102 0.47 -3.20 9.83
N HIS A 103 0.51 -4.25 10.68
CA HIS A 103 -0.58 -4.53 11.60
C HIS A 103 -0.73 -3.46 12.69
N LYS A 104 -1.92 -2.85 12.80
CA LYS A 104 -2.27 -1.71 13.69
C LYS A 104 -1.54 -0.40 13.40
N GLU A 105 -0.44 -0.45 12.63
CA GLU A 105 0.29 0.73 12.24
C GLU A 105 -0.23 1.30 10.93
N GLY A 106 -0.58 0.48 9.93
CA GLY A 106 -0.91 0.97 8.59
C GLY A 106 0.28 1.60 7.87
N ILE A 107 0.01 2.27 6.76
CA ILE A 107 0.96 2.99 5.92
C ILE A 107 0.60 4.47 5.98
N GLN A 108 1.59 5.29 6.36
CA GLN A 108 1.46 6.74 6.35
C GLN A 108 1.68 7.26 4.92
N PRO A 109 0.77 8.07 4.34
CA PRO A 109 1.02 8.71 3.06
C PRO A 109 2.19 9.69 3.13
N ASP A 110 2.82 9.97 1.99
CA ASP A 110 3.88 10.99 1.88
C ASP A 110 3.30 12.39 1.99
N ILE A 111 2.09 12.59 1.43
CA ILE A 111 1.36 13.85 1.51
C ILE A 111 -0.01 13.58 2.13
N VAL A 112 -0.23 14.10 3.33
CA VAL A 112 -1.53 14.00 4.01
C VAL A 112 -2.49 14.99 3.38
N VAL A 113 -3.60 14.49 2.85
CA VAL A 113 -4.70 15.29 2.29
C VAL A 113 -6.01 14.66 2.74
N GLU A 114 -6.76 15.38 3.56
CA GLU A 114 -8.10 14.96 3.98
C GLU A 114 -9.13 15.30 2.90
N LEU A 115 -10.15 14.45 2.75
CA LEU A 115 -11.33 14.81 1.96
C LEU A 115 -12.19 15.79 2.76
N ASN A 116 -12.93 16.65 2.05
CA ASN A 116 -13.89 17.54 2.68
C ASN A 116 -14.94 16.73 3.45
N GLU A 117 -15.31 17.19 4.66
CA GLU A 117 -16.30 16.54 5.54
C GLU A 117 -17.63 16.22 4.82
N LYS A 118 -18.02 17.07 3.86
CA LYS A 118 -19.20 16.86 2.99
C LYS A 118 -19.20 15.49 2.31
N TYR A 119 -18.02 14.93 2.04
CA TYR A 119 -17.82 13.68 1.31
C TYR A 119 -17.40 12.51 2.20
N SER A 120 -17.21 12.71 3.51
CA SER A 120 -16.64 11.68 4.40
C SER A 120 -17.46 10.39 4.50
N ASN A 121 -18.78 10.47 4.28
CA ASN A 121 -19.68 9.31 4.32
C ASN A 121 -20.14 8.86 2.93
N LEU A 122 -19.53 9.40 1.87
CA LEU A 122 -19.86 9.04 0.49
C LEU A 122 -18.77 8.12 -0.08
N PRO A 123 -19.13 7.16 -0.94
CA PRO A 123 -18.15 6.42 -1.72
C PRO A 123 -17.28 7.40 -2.51
N VAL A 124 -15.97 7.10 -2.62
CA VAL A 124 -15.03 7.92 -3.40
C VAL A 124 -15.51 8.15 -4.84
N SER A 125 -16.24 7.20 -5.42
CA SER A 125 -16.84 7.30 -6.75
C SER A 125 -17.90 8.39 -6.90
N GLN A 126 -18.43 8.92 -5.79
CA GLN A 126 -19.44 9.98 -5.77
C GLN A 126 -18.84 11.36 -5.49
N VAL A 127 -17.53 11.47 -5.26
CA VAL A 127 -16.85 12.75 -5.07
C VAL A 127 -16.65 13.39 -6.45
N PRO A 128 -17.21 14.58 -6.72
CA PRO A 128 -16.96 15.29 -7.96
C PRO A 128 -15.47 15.60 -8.12
N ARG A 129 -14.90 15.41 -9.32
CA ARG A 129 -13.46 15.60 -9.57
C ARG A 129 -13.01 17.03 -9.28
N GLU A 130 -13.89 18.00 -9.53
CA GLU A 130 -13.71 19.41 -9.24
C GLU A 130 -13.64 19.72 -7.75
N ASP A 131 -14.10 18.82 -6.88
CA ASP A 131 -14.09 18.98 -5.42
C ASP A 131 -13.11 18.03 -4.73
N ASP A 132 -12.57 17.05 -5.45
CA ASP A 132 -11.64 16.06 -4.93
C ASP A 132 -10.23 16.66 -4.74
N ALA A 133 -9.94 17.09 -3.51
CA ALA A 133 -8.65 17.64 -3.12
C ALA A 133 -7.50 16.62 -3.28
N GLN A 134 -7.76 15.34 -3.01
CA GLN A 134 -6.75 14.28 -3.11
C GLN A 134 -6.36 14.04 -4.58
N LEU A 135 -7.35 13.94 -5.47
CA LEU A 135 -7.14 13.80 -6.91
C LEU A 135 -6.39 15.00 -7.49
N LYS A 136 -6.78 16.23 -7.12
CA LYS A 136 -6.08 17.44 -7.57
C LYS A 136 -4.61 17.42 -7.17
N LYS A 137 -4.32 17.05 -5.91
CA LYS A 137 -2.94 16.96 -5.42
C LYS A 137 -2.14 15.88 -6.15
N ALA A 138 -2.75 14.73 -6.44
CA ALA A 138 -2.09 13.69 -7.23
C ALA A 138 -1.72 14.15 -8.64
N ILE A 139 -2.62 14.88 -9.31
CA ILE A 139 -2.36 15.44 -10.64
C ILE A 139 -1.23 16.48 -10.59
N GLU A 140 -1.22 17.34 -9.58
CA GLU A 140 -0.14 18.31 -9.36
C GLU A 140 1.22 17.62 -9.21
N VAL A 141 1.32 16.63 -8.31
CA VAL A 141 2.56 15.87 -8.06
C VAL A 141 3.05 15.15 -9.32
N ILE A 142 2.14 14.52 -10.08
CA ILE A 142 2.51 13.85 -11.33
C ILE A 142 3.01 14.85 -12.37
N ARG A 143 2.39 16.03 -12.48
CA ARG A 143 2.82 17.07 -13.44
C ARG A 143 4.23 17.57 -13.13
N GLU A 144 4.57 17.75 -11.87
CA GLU A 144 5.93 18.16 -11.45
C GLU A 144 7.01 17.16 -11.85
N GLN A 145 6.67 15.87 -12.03
CA GLN A 145 7.61 14.81 -12.40
C GLN A 145 7.76 14.62 -13.92
N ILE A 146 6.89 15.25 -14.73
CA ILE A 146 6.89 15.12 -16.20
C ILE A 146 7.68 16.27 -16.87
N HIS A 147 8.00 17.33 -16.12
CA HIS A 147 8.76 18.49 -16.59
C HIS A 147 10.27 18.36 -16.32
#